data_AF-A0A371BJK0-F1
#
_entry.id   AF-A0A371BJK0-F1
#
_cell.length_a   1.000
_cell.length_b   1.000
_cell.length_c   1.000
_cell.angle_alpha   90.00
_cell.angle_beta   90.00
_cell.angle_gamma   90.00
#
_symmetry.space_group_name_H-M   'P 1'
#
loop_
_entity.id
_entity.type
_entity.pdbx_description
1 polymer ?
#
loop_
_entity_poly.entity_id
_entity_poly.type
_entity_poly.pdbx_seq_one_letter_code
_entity_poly.pdbx_strand_id
1 'polypeptide(L)'
;MDFSDHVFTTMFEALNNALAGIVGKYAAVIGIVAPALRIGIVIYISLLGYAIMRGAVQYPFREYAYRGCQLAFLYFAVTSLYGSQIGMFALGGLPGQFASALGGSDVGGLGGYYDKLAGTGFETANTMRKIAADYQQTQGTIPDIGYAVFSGFLVVMVIIATLLCAAIGFVISAFGLFALALLSVVGPLFVAGLLFESTRGYFFAWLGACINYLMLIVFALVLTLFLTQTGDAVIATISENDEIGMAAIKALAFYALGFFFFLQIPMLAASLGGGGPALANQFASAIAAAGGFVAGRGATATQATSRAIERGFARGIARMRTSGSVSRGTQ
;
A
#
# COMPACT_ATOMS: atom_id res chain seq x y z
N MET A 1 -11.50 29.21 6.57
CA MET A 1 -10.20 28.88 5.94
C MET A 1 -10.55 28.03 4.75
N ASP A 2 -10.27 28.51 3.54
CA ASP A 2 -10.42 27.68 2.35
C ASP A 2 -9.14 26.85 2.21
N PHE A 3 -9.26 25.54 1.96
CA PHE A 3 -8.10 24.70 1.65
C PHE A 3 -7.79 24.90 0.16
N SER A 4 -7.35 26.10 -0.20
CA SER A 4 -7.00 26.47 -1.58
C SER A 4 -5.62 25.95 -1.98
N ASP A 5 -4.80 25.55 -1.01
CA ASP A 5 -3.48 25.00 -1.28
C ASP A 5 -3.62 23.52 -1.63
N HIS A 6 -3.45 23.21 -2.92
CA HIS A 6 -3.37 21.84 -3.44
C HIS A 6 -2.07 21.15 -3.00
N VAL A 7 -1.88 20.99 -1.68
CA VAL A 7 -0.66 20.48 -1.06
C VAL A 7 -0.37 19.05 -1.52
N PHE A 8 -1.37 18.18 -1.55
CA PHE A 8 -1.17 16.80 -2.00
C PHE A 8 -0.96 16.71 -3.51
N THR A 9 -1.60 17.57 -4.30
CA THR A 9 -1.34 17.66 -5.75
C THR A 9 0.09 18.11 -6.05
N THR A 10 0.58 19.16 -5.40
CA THR A 10 1.98 19.62 -5.60
C THR A 10 3.00 18.56 -5.18
N MET A 11 2.76 17.87 -4.06
CA MET A 11 3.58 16.72 -3.65
C MET A 11 3.51 15.56 -4.67
N PHE A 12 2.33 15.30 -5.22
CA PHE A 12 2.13 14.26 -6.24
C PHE A 12 2.87 14.58 -7.54
N GLU A 13 2.86 15.83 -7.98
CA GLU A 13 3.62 16.27 -9.15
C GLU A 13 5.13 16.11 -8.95
N ALA A 14 5.64 16.52 -7.78
CA ALA A 14 7.05 16.32 -7.41
C ALA A 14 7.42 14.82 -7.40
N LEU A 15 6.54 13.97 -6.85
CA LEU A 15 6.70 12.53 -6.87
C LEU A 15 6.74 11.99 -8.31
N ASN A 16 5.77 12.34 -9.16
CA ASN A 16 5.71 11.87 -10.55
C ASN A 16 6.96 12.24 -11.34
N ASN A 17 7.46 13.47 -11.16
CA ASN A 17 8.70 13.92 -11.79
C ASN A 17 9.90 13.09 -11.33
N ALA A 18 10.01 12.78 -10.03
CA ALA A 18 11.06 11.92 -9.50
C ALA A 18 10.95 10.48 -10.03
N LEU A 19 9.74 9.92 -10.06
CA LEU A 19 9.47 8.59 -10.57
C LEU A 19 9.77 8.48 -12.08
N ALA A 20 9.51 9.54 -12.87
CA ALA A 20 9.87 9.61 -14.28
C ALA A 20 11.38 9.41 -14.51
N GLY A 21 12.20 10.01 -13.66
CA GLY A 21 13.65 9.81 -13.67
C GLY A 21 14.08 8.36 -13.34
N ILE A 22 13.36 7.70 -12.42
CA ILE A 22 13.62 6.29 -12.07
C ILE A 22 13.26 5.38 -13.24
N VAL A 23 12.05 5.53 -13.80
CA VAL A 23 11.60 4.70 -14.91
C VAL A 23 12.47 4.92 -16.12
N GLY A 24 12.94 6.13 -16.42
CA GLY A 24 13.87 6.40 -17.52
C GLY A 24 15.15 5.54 -17.51
N LYS A 25 15.50 4.92 -16.37
CA LYS A 25 16.62 3.96 -16.27
C LYS A 25 16.29 2.55 -16.79
N TYR A 26 15.05 2.25 -17.19
CA TYR A 26 14.66 0.93 -17.71
C TYR A 26 15.52 0.50 -18.91
N ALA A 27 15.92 1.45 -19.76
CA ALA A 27 16.73 1.16 -20.95
C ALA A 27 18.10 0.56 -20.60
N ALA A 28 18.69 0.97 -19.47
CA ALA A 28 19.93 0.40 -18.98
C ALA A 28 19.74 -1.06 -18.53
N VAL A 29 18.60 -1.38 -17.91
CA VAL A 29 18.26 -2.76 -17.52
C VAL A 29 18.06 -3.64 -18.75
N ILE A 30 17.35 -3.14 -19.77
CA ILE A 30 17.20 -3.86 -21.06
C ILE A 30 18.57 -4.12 -21.70
N GLY A 31 19.48 -3.14 -21.67
CA GLY A 31 20.84 -3.28 -22.21
C GLY A 31 21.64 -4.41 -21.56
N ILE A 32 21.40 -4.72 -20.28
CA ILE A 32 22.05 -5.84 -19.57
C ILE A 32 21.31 -7.16 -19.85
N VAL A 33 19.98 -7.15 -19.88
CA VAL A 33 19.17 -8.36 -20.03
C VAL A 33 19.21 -8.91 -21.45
N ALA A 34 19.16 -8.06 -22.48
CA ALA A 34 19.02 -8.48 -23.87
C ALA A 34 20.17 -9.40 -24.37
N PRO A 35 21.46 -9.13 -24.10
CA PRO A 35 22.56 -10.02 -24.50
C PRO A 35 22.49 -11.39 -23.81
N ALA A 36 22.18 -11.42 -22.51
CA ALA A 36 22.04 -12.66 -21.76
C ALA A 36 20.88 -13.51 -22.27
N LEU A 37 19.75 -12.86 -22.60
CA LEU A 37 18.57 -13.50 -23.17
C LEU A 37 18.88 -14.12 -24.55
N ARG A 38 19.64 -13.41 -25.39
CA ARG A 38 20.10 -13.90 -26.69
C ARG A 38 20.94 -15.17 -26.56
N ILE A 39 21.92 -15.18 -25.65
CA ILE A 39 22.76 -16.36 -25.38
C ILE A 39 21.89 -17.51 -24.86
N GLY A 40 20.99 -17.22 -23.92
CA GLY A 40 20.08 -18.20 -23.34
C GLY A 40 19.16 -18.89 -24.36
N ILE A 41 18.58 -18.13 -25.29
CA ILE A 41 17.77 -18.67 -26.40
C ILE A 41 18.62 -19.59 -27.28
N VAL A 42 19.83 -19.16 -27.66
CA VAL A 42 20.72 -19.95 -28.51
C VAL A 42 21.05 -21.29 -27.84
N ILE A 43 21.45 -21.27 -26.58
CA ILE A 43 21.74 -22.49 -25.80
C ILE A 43 20.50 -23.39 -25.72
N TYR A 44 19.33 -22.83 -25.43
CA TYR A 44 18.08 -23.59 -25.34
C TYR A 44 17.75 -24.30 -26.65
N ILE A 45 17.81 -23.59 -27.78
CA ILE A 45 17.55 -24.16 -29.11
C ILE A 45 18.58 -25.23 -29.46
N SER A 46 19.86 -24.99 -29.19
CA SER A 46 20.93 -25.96 -29.45
C SER A 46 20.79 -27.25 -28.63
N LEU A 47 20.48 -27.15 -27.33
CA LEU A 47 20.27 -28.31 -26.47
C LEU A 47 19.00 -29.10 -26.85
N LEU A 48 17.92 -28.40 -27.18
CA LEU A 48 16.69 -29.02 -27.65
C LEU A 48 16.90 -29.74 -28.98
N GLY A 49 17.61 -29.11 -29.92
CA GLY A 49 17.99 -29.73 -31.19
C GLY A 49 18.84 -30.99 -31.00
N TYR A 50 19.81 -30.95 -30.08
CA TYR A 50 20.62 -32.12 -29.73
C TYR A 50 19.81 -33.25 -29.11
N ALA A 51 18.87 -32.95 -28.21
CA ALA A 51 17.99 -33.94 -27.58
C ALA A 51 17.07 -34.66 -28.60
N ILE A 52 16.60 -33.92 -29.62
CA ILE A 52 15.83 -34.47 -30.74
C ILE A 52 16.70 -35.39 -31.60
N MET A 53 17.93 -34.96 -31.97
CA MET A 53 18.86 -35.78 -32.75
C MET A 53 19.23 -37.09 -32.03
N ARG A 54 19.31 -37.08 -30.70
CA ARG A 54 19.57 -38.27 -29.88
C ARG A 54 18.38 -39.23 -29.80
N GLY A 55 17.21 -38.86 -30.33
CA GLY A 55 15.98 -39.65 -30.25
C GLY A 55 15.43 -39.79 -28.83
N ALA A 56 15.95 -39.02 -27.86
CA ALA A 56 15.54 -39.08 -26.46
C ALA A 56 14.13 -38.49 -26.24
N VAL A 57 13.65 -37.69 -27.21
CA VAL A 57 12.32 -37.10 -27.19
C VAL A 57 11.74 -37.08 -28.62
N GLN A 58 10.61 -37.76 -28.84
CA GLN A 58 9.86 -37.65 -30.09
C GLN A 58 8.92 -36.45 -30.00
N TYR A 59 9.44 -35.26 -30.29
CA TYR A 59 8.60 -34.08 -30.49
C TYR A 59 8.19 -33.98 -31.97
N PRO A 60 6.88 -33.92 -32.30
CA PRO A 60 6.43 -33.48 -33.62
C PRO A 60 7.08 -32.15 -33.98
N PHE A 61 7.64 -32.03 -35.19
CA PHE A 61 8.32 -30.82 -35.65
C PHE A 61 7.50 -29.53 -35.47
N ARG A 62 6.16 -29.64 -35.50
CA ARG A 62 5.21 -28.56 -35.25
C ARG A 62 5.32 -27.96 -33.84
N GLU A 63 5.56 -28.76 -32.80
CA GLU A 63 5.72 -28.27 -31.42
C GLU A 63 7.07 -27.57 -31.22
N TYR A 64 8.11 -28.01 -31.91
CA TYR A 64 9.40 -27.32 -31.94
C TYR A 64 9.30 -25.93 -32.58
N ALA A 65 8.64 -25.84 -33.75
CA ALA A 65 8.42 -24.56 -34.45
C ALA A 65 7.55 -23.59 -33.64
N TYR A 66 6.49 -24.10 -32.99
CA TYR A 66 5.61 -23.28 -32.14
C TYR A 66 6.37 -22.70 -30.94
N ARG A 67 7.19 -23.51 -30.25
CA ARG A 67 8.04 -23.04 -29.15
C ARG A 67 9.09 -22.04 -29.64
N GLY A 68 9.75 -22.30 -30.77
CA GLY A 68 10.70 -21.36 -31.37
C GLY A 68 10.08 -19.99 -31.69
N CYS A 69 8.86 -19.98 -32.24
CA CYS A 69 8.13 -18.75 -32.54
C CYS A 69 7.70 -18.01 -31.25
N GLN A 70 7.24 -18.74 -30.24
CA GLN A 70 6.91 -18.17 -28.93
C GLN A 70 8.13 -17.51 -28.26
N LEU A 71 9.30 -18.16 -28.31
CA LEU A 71 10.56 -17.60 -27.79
C LEU A 71 10.99 -16.33 -28.56
N ALA A 72 10.82 -16.31 -29.88
CA ALA A 72 11.12 -15.15 -30.72
C ALA A 72 10.17 -13.97 -30.45
N PHE A 73 8.86 -14.23 -30.30
CA PHE A 73 7.89 -13.22 -29.93
C PHE A 73 8.17 -12.65 -28.53
N LEU A 74 8.55 -13.51 -27.58
CA LEU A 74 8.89 -13.10 -26.22
C LEU A 74 10.18 -12.25 -26.18
N TYR A 75 11.20 -12.62 -26.95
CA TYR A 75 12.39 -11.79 -27.15
C TYR A 75 12.04 -10.42 -27.74
N PHE A 76 11.19 -10.38 -28.76
CA PHE A 76 10.71 -9.13 -29.36
C PHE A 76 9.91 -8.28 -28.35
N ALA A 77 9.05 -8.91 -27.55
CA ALA A 77 8.28 -8.23 -26.52
C ALA A 77 9.19 -7.58 -25.46
N VAL A 78 10.22 -8.28 -24.99
CA VAL A 78 11.18 -7.77 -23.99
C VAL A 78 12.07 -6.66 -24.55
N THR A 79 12.51 -6.79 -25.80
CA THR A 79 13.52 -5.88 -26.38
C THR A 79 12.94 -4.66 -27.09
N SER A 80 11.73 -4.77 -27.64
CA SER A 80 11.13 -3.73 -28.48
C SER A 80 9.84 -3.14 -27.90
N LEU A 81 8.97 -3.98 -27.33
CA LEU A 81 7.64 -3.53 -26.85
C LEU A 81 7.65 -3.08 -25.39
N TYR A 82 8.61 -3.54 -24.60
CA TYR A 82 8.61 -3.31 -23.15
C TYR A 82 8.79 -1.83 -22.78
N GLY A 83 9.68 -1.11 -23.47
CA GLY A 83 10.01 0.28 -23.17
C GLY A 83 8.87 1.28 -23.38
N SER A 84 8.02 1.07 -24.39
CA SER A 84 6.86 1.94 -24.67
C SER A 84 5.67 1.66 -23.74
N GLN A 85 5.59 0.45 -23.18
CA GLN A 85 4.46 -0.03 -22.37
C GLN A 85 4.69 0.16 -20.86
N ILE A 86 5.94 0.16 -20.37
CA ILE A 86 6.27 0.42 -18.95
C ILE A 86 5.80 1.80 -18.49
N GLY A 87 6.01 2.84 -19.30
CA GLY A 87 5.57 4.20 -18.94
C GLY A 87 4.06 4.29 -18.71
N MET A 88 3.29 3.48 -19.45
CA MET A 88 1.84 3.35 -19.32
C MET A 88 1.45 2.49 -18.10
N PHE A 89 2.22 1.46 -17.79
CA PHE A 89 1.96 0.59 -16.64
C PHE A 89 2.30 1.23 -15.28
N ALA A 90 3.36 2.03 -15.22
CA ALA A 90 3.94 2.49 -13.95
C ALA A 90 3.79 3.99 -13.65
N LEU A 91 3.73 4.86 -14.67
CA LEU A 91 3.89 6.32 -14.47
C LEU A 91 2.71 7.19 -14.88
N GLY A 92 1.76 6.69 -15.69
CA GLY A 92 0.66 7.55 -16.14
C GLY A 92 -0.56 6.86 -16.72
N GLY A 93 -0.54 5.54 -16.94
CA GLY A 93 -1.71 4.82 -17.44
C GLY A 93 -2.59 4.35 -16.31
N LEU A 94 -2.33 3.15 -15.77
CA LEU A 94 -3.33 2.44 -14.96
C LEU A 94 -3.70 3.14 -13.63
N PRO A 95 -2.76 3.49 -12.72
CA PRO A 95 -3.14 4.14 -11.45
C PRO A 95 -3.81 5.50 -11.67
N GLY A 96 -3.31 6.27 -12.66
CA GLY A 96 -3.90 7.54 -13.07
C GLY A 96 -5.29 7.37 -13.67
N GLN A 97 -5.51 6.36 -14.51
CA GLN A 97 -6.83 6.03 -15.08
C GLN A 97 -7.82 5.56 -14.02
N PHE A 98 -7.39 4.78 -13.03
CA PHE A 98 -8.25 4.45 -11.89
C PHE A 98 -8.61 5.69 -11.09
N ALA A 99 -7.65 6.61 -10.88
CA ALA A 99 -7.93 7.91 -10.27
C ALA A 99 -8.87 8.76 -11.15
N SER A 100 -8.75 8.78 -12.48
CA SER A 100 -9.70 9.51 -13.32
C SER A 100 -11.09 8.85 -13.31
N ALA A 101 -11.16 7.52 -13.36
CA ALA A 101 -12.41 6.76 -13.44
C ALA A 101 -13.21 6.80 -12.13
N LEU A 102 -12.53 6.75 -10.99
CA LEU A 102 -13.17 6.77 -9.67
C LEU A 102 -13.59 8.20 -9.25
N GLY A 103 -12.98 9.24 -9.80
CA GLY A 103 -12.96 10.59 -9.20
C GLY A 103 -13.81 11.62 -9.91
N GLY A 104 -14.29 11.28 -11.12
CA GLY A 104 -14.91 12.24 -12.02
C GLY A 104 -13.88 13.22 -12.60
N SER A 105 -14.28 13.92 -13.66
CA SER A 105 -13.45 14.83 -14.45
C SER A 105 -12.81 16.01 -13.69
N ASP A 106 -13.19 16.23 -12.42
CA ASP A 106 -12.85 17.42 -11.64
C ASP A 106 -11.65 17.25 -10.69
N VAL A 107 -11.08 16.05 -10.57
CA VAL A 107 -9.95 15.81 -9.66
C VAL A 107 -8.68 15.66 -10.50
N GLY A 108 -7.81 16.68 -10.46
CA GLY A 108 -6.59 16.83 -11.27
C GLY A 108 -5.47 15.80 -11.02
N GLY A 109 -5.80 14.52 -10.95
CA GLY A 109 -4.91 13.41 -10.64
C GLY A 109 -5.06 12.88 -9.20
N LEU A 110 -4.20 11.93 -8.84
CA LEU A 110 -4.26 11.23 -7.54
C LEU A 110 -4.06 12.17 -6.34
N GLY A 111 -3.25 13.22 -6.48
CA GLY A 111 -3.09 14.22 -5.41
C GLY A 111 -4.37 14.99 -5.09
N GLY A 112 -5.17 15.32 -6.11
CA GLY A 112 -6.43 16.05 -5.94
C GLY A 112 -7.47 15.30 -5.10
N TYR A 113 -7.41 13.97 -5.04
CA TYR A 113 -8.30 13.17 -4.19
C TYR A 113 -8.07 13.43 -2.72
N TYR A 114 -6.79 13.48 -2.33
CA TYR A 114 -6.39 13.73 -0.96
C TYR A 114 -6.57 15.21 -0.60
N ASP A 115 -6.38 16.11 -1.57
CA ASP A 115 -6.76 17.53 -1.39
C ASP A 115 -8.28 17.68 -1.16
N LYS A 116 -9.12 16.93 -1.89
CA LYS A 116 -10.57 16.93 -1.67
C LYS A 116 -10.95 16.38 -0.29
N LEU A 117 -10.33 15.27 0.13
CA LEU A 117 -10.53 14.72 1.48
C LEU A 117 -10.07 15.70 2.57
N ALA A 118 -8.95 16.39 2.36
CA ALA A 118 -8.49 17.43 3.28
C ALA A 118 -9.50 18.60 3.32
N GLY A 119 -9.99 19.01 2.14
CA GLY A 119 -11.01 20.04 1.99
C GLY A 119 -12.27 19.79 2.82
N THR A 120 -12.79 18.56 2.85
CA THR A 120 -13.97 18.24 3.68
C THR A 120 -13.70 18.43 5.18
N GLY A 121 -12.47 18.21 5.65
CA GLY A 121 -12.12 18.48 7.05
C GLY A 121 -11.96 19.96 7.35
N PHE A 122 -11.45 20.75 6.40
CA PHE A 122 -11.46 22.21 6.52
C PHE A 122 -12.88 22.78 6.50
N GLU A 123 -13.78 22.20 5.71
CA GLU A 123 -15.21 22.55 5.73
C GLU A 123 -15.85 22.21 7.08
N THR A 124 -15.60 21.00 7.59
CA THR A 124 -16.03 20.60 8.94
C THR A 124 -15.55 21.59 10.00
N ALA A 125 -14.27 21.97 9.94
CA ALA A 125 -13.65 22.93 10.84
C ALA A 125 -14.28 24.34 10.71
N ASN A 126 -14.63 24.76 9.49
CA ASN A 126 -15.32 26.04 9.26
C ASN A 126 -16.75 26.02 9.83
N THR A 127 -17.49 24.92 9.68
CA THR A 127 -18.82 24.76 10.28
C THR A 127 -18.75 24.83 11.80
N MET A 128 -17.78 24.14 12.43
CA MET A 128 -17.55 24.25 13.87
C MET A 128 -17.19 25.68 14.31
N ARG A 129 -16.43 26.41 13.50
CA ARG A 129 -16.09 27.81 13.79
C ARG A 129 -17.32 28.74 13.68
N LYS A 130 -18.24 28.48 12.75
CA LYS A 130 -19.52 29.22 12.66
C LYS A 130 -20.36 29.00 13.92
N ILE A 131 -20.51 27.74 14.34
CA ILE A 131 -21.18 27.38 15.59
C ILE A 131 -20.58 28.16 16.78
N ALA A 132 -19.25 28.16 16.91
CA ALA A 132 -18.58 28.92 17.96
C ALA A 132 -18.89 30.43 17.92
N ALA A 133 -18.93 31.01 16.72
CA ALA A 133 -19.23 32.42 16.52
C ALA A 133 -20.69 32.76 16.86
N ASP A 134 -21.64 31.91 16.49
CA ASP A 134 -23.07 32.09 16.76
C ASP A 134 -23.37 32.00 18.26
N TYR A 135 -22.74 31.07 18.97
CA TYR A 135 -22.79 31.02 20.44
C TYR A 135 -22.28 32.32 21.08
N GLN A 136 -21.20 32.88 20.54
CA GLN A 136 -20.59 34.09 21.07
C GLN A 136 -21.41 35.36 20.77
N GLN A 137 -22.14 35.40 19.65
CA GLN A 137 -23.09 36.46 19.35
C GLN A 137 -24.35 36.41 20.23
N THR A 138 -24.78 35.20 20.60
CA THR A 138 -25.97 34.99 21.46
C THR A 138 -25.72 35.38 22.92
N GLN A 139 -24.47 35.37 23.39
CA GLN A 139 -24.08 35.69 24.78
C GLN A 139 -23.91 37.20 25.09
N GLY A 140 -24.05 38.09 24.11
CA GLY A 140 -23.97 39.56 24.32
C GLY A 140 -22.54 40.11 24.52
N THR A 141 -22.44 41.40 24.88
CA THR A 141 -21.28 42.32 24.75
C THR A 141 -19.96 41.86 25.39
N ILE A 142 -19.95 40.87 26.28
CA ILE A 142 -18.71 40.36 26.90
C ILE A 142 -18.37 39.00 26.29
N PRO A 143 -17.38 38.92 25.38
CA PRO A 143 -16.98 37.64 24.81
C PRO A 143 -16.44 36.71 25.90
N ASP A 144 -16.97 35.48 25.98
CA ASP A 144 -16.40 34.42 26.81
C ASP A 144 -15.09 33.94 26.19
N ILE A 145 -13.99 34.53 26.66
CA ILE A 145 -12.63 34.22 26.20
C ILE A 145 -12.31 32.73 26.44
N GLY A 146 -12.85 32.11 27.50
CA GLY A 146 -12.61 30.70 27.81
C GLY A 146 -13.22 29.78 26.75
N TYR A 147 -14.47 30.04 26.38
CA TYR A 147 -15.15 29.30 25.31
C TYR A 147 -14.50 29.53 23.94
N ALA A 148 -14.08 30.76 23.64
CA ALA A 148 -13.40 31.10 22.37
C ALA A 148 -12.04 30.38 22.23
N VAL A 149 -11.27 30.26 23.30
CA VAL A 149 -9.99 29.53 23.29
C VAL A 149 -10.21 28.03 23.17
N PHE A 150 -11.18 27.47 23.90
CA PHE A 150 -11.50 26.05 23.86
C PHE A 150 -12.02 25.60 22.47
N SER A 151 -12.95 26.37 21.90
CA SER A 151 -13.47 26.13 20.54
C SER A 151 -12.38 26.22 19.48
N GLY A 152 -11.50 27.23 19.58
CA GLY A 152 -10.34 27.36 18.69
C GLY A 152 -9.40 26.15 18.77
N PHE A 153 -9.11 25.65 19.98
CA PHE A 153 -8.29 24.45 20.17
C PHE A 153 -8.93 23.20 19.52
N LEU A 154 -10.23 22.99 19.70
CA LEU A 154 -10.94 21.85 19.10
C LEU A 154 -10.94 21.90 17.57
N VAL A 155 -11.15 23.08 16.98
CA VAL A 155 -11.10 23.28 15.53
C VAL A 155 -9.72 22.92 14.97
N VAL A 156 -8.63 23.37 15.62
CA VAL A 156 -7.27 23.02 15.21
C VAL A 156 -7.01 21.51 15.34
N MET A 157 -7.51 20.88 16.41
CA MET A 157 -7.38 19.43 16.58
C MET A 157 -8.06 18.64 15.45
N VAL A 158 -9.25 19.06 15.02
CA VAL A 158 -9.97 18.44 13.88
C VAL A 158 -9.18 18.60 12.59
N ILE A 159 -8.65 19.79 12.30
CA ILE A 159 -7.82 20.03 11.11
C ILE A 159 -6.59 19.10 11.11
N ILE A 160 -5.90 18.97 12.25
CA ILE A 160 -4.74 18.08 12.37
C ILE A 160 -5.16 16.63 12.13
N ALA A 161 -6.28 16.18 12.71
CA ALA A 161 -6.78 14.82 12.52
C ALA A 161 -7.13 14.53 11.06
N THR A 162 -7.80 15.46 10.37
CA THR A 162 -8.09 15.35 8.93
C THR A 162 -6.80 15.27 8.12
N LEU A 163 -5.85 16.17 8.36
CA LEU A 163 -4.58 16.19 7.63
C LEU A 163 -3.78 14.90 7.84
N LEU A 164 -3.76 14.35 9.05
CA LEU A 164 -3.13 13.05 9.32
C LEU A 164 -3.84 11.90 8.59
N CYS A 165 -5.17 11.91 8.56
CA CYS A 165 -5.96 10.93 7.82
C CYS A 165 -5.70 10.99 6.30
N ALA A 166 -5.70 12.19 5.72
CA ALA A 166 -5.36 12.37 4.31
C ALA A 166 -3.90 12.01 4.01
N ALA A 167 -2.97 12.39 4.89
CA ALA A 167 -1.54 12.11 4.73
C ALA A 167 -1.23 10.62 4.75
N ILE A 168 -1.84 9.82 5.64
CA ILE A 168 -1.59 8.37 5.66
C ILE A 168 -2.08 7.72 4.37
N GLY A 169 -3.26 8.12 3.87
CA GLY A 169 -3.79 7.63 2.60
C GLY A 169 -2.88 8.00 1.42
N PHE A 170 -2.40 9.24 1.38
CA PHE A 170 -1.47 9.71 0.37
C PHE A 170 -0.15 8.94 0.40
N VAL A 171 0.44 8.74 1.59
CA VAL A 171 1.69 7.97 1.75
C VAL A 171 1.55 6.54 1.23
N ILE A 172 0.42 5.87 1.51
CA ILE A 172 0.14 4.53 1.02
C ILE A 172 0.11 4.51 -0.52
N SER A 173 -0.65 5.41 -1.14
CA SER A 173 -0.74 5.50 -2.60
C SER A 173 0.59 5.89 -3.26
N ALA A 174 1.31 6.86 -2.68
CA ALA A 174 2.62 7.29 -3.13
C ALA A 174 3.65 6.16 -3.08
N PHE A 175 3.64 5.37 -2.00
CA PHE A 175 4.49 4.19 -1.87
C PHE A 175 4.13 3.12 -2.91
N GLY A 176 2.84 2.89 -3.17
CA GLY A 176 2.39 1.98 -4.23
C GLY A 176 2.93 2.37 -5.60
N LEU A 177 2.88 3.67 -5.95
CA LEU A 177 3.42 4.18 -7.21
C LEU A 177 4.94 4.03 -7.29
N PHE A 178 5.63 4.33 -6.19
CA PHE A 178 7.07 4.11 -6.10
C PHE A 178 7.45 2.64 -6.31
N ALA A 179 6.75 1.72 -5.63
CA ALA A 179 6.98 0.29 -5.79
C ALA A 179 6.70 -0.20 -7.22
N LEU A 180 5.62 0.27 -7.86
CA LEU A 180 5.30 -0.03 -9.25
C LEU A 180 6.38 0.52 -10.21
N ALA A 181 6.87 1.73 -9.98
CA ALA A 181 7.96 2.31 -10.76
C ALA A 181 9.22 1.44 -10.68
N LEU A 182 9.62 1.00 -9.48
CA LEU A 182 10.74 0.09 -9.31
C LEU A 182 10.52 -1.26 -10.01
N LEU A 183 9.35 -1.89 -9.81
CA LEU A 183 9.00 -3.17 -10.42
C LEU A 183 8.98 -3.08 -11.96
N SER A 184 8.62 -1.93 -12.50
CA SER A 184 8.61 -1.70 -13.94
C SER A 184 10.01 -1.62 -14.54
N VAL A 185 10.98 -1.05 -13.82
CA VAL A 185 12.38 -0.94 -14.26
C VAL A 185 13.03 -2.32 -14.34
N VAL A 186 12.77 -3.19 -13.34
CA VAL A 186 13.31 -4.57 -13.31
C VAL A 186 12.46 -5.57 -14.09
N GLY A 187 11.28 -5.14 -14.55
CA GLY A 187 10.33 -5.95 -15.28
C GLY A 187 10.87 -6.72 -16.49
N PRO A 188 11.81 -6.19 -17.33
CA PRO A 188 12.35 -6.95 -18.45
C PRO A 188 13.03 -8.25 -18.03
N LEU A 189 13.66 -8.27 -16.85
CA LEU A 189 14.34 -9.44 -16.29
C LEU A 189 13.33 -10.54 -15.93
N PHE A 190 12.20 -10.17 -15.34
CA PHE A 190 11.17 -11.13 -14.95
C PHE A 190 10.41 -11.65 -16.16
N VAL A 191 10.13 -10.81 -17.16
CA VAL A 191 9.55 -11.25 -18.43
C VAL A 191 10.51 -12.20 -19.16
N ALA A 192 11.81 -11.92 -19.15
CA ALA A 192 12.83 -12.84 -19.67
C ALA A 192 12.80 -14.20 -18.96
N GLY A 193 12.51 -14.22 -17.66
CA GLY A 193 12.34 -15.44 -16.88
C GLY A 193 11.20 -16.35 -17.34
N LEU A 194 10.23 -15.85 -18.12
CA LEU A 194 9.15 -16.66 -18.70
C LEU A 194 9.68 -17.64 -19.76
N LEU A 195 10.82 -17.31 -20.38
CA LEU A 195 11.48 -18.10 -21.42
C LEU A 195 11.86 -19.52 -20.93
N PHE A 196 12.28 -19.65 -19.68
CA PHE A 196 12.70 -20.92 -19.09
C PHE A 196 11.68 -21.43 -18.09
N GLU A 197 11.38 -22.72 -18.15
CA GLU A 197 10.43 -23.36 -17.25
C GLU A 197 10.83 -23.23 -15.78
N SER A 198 12.13 -23.34 -15.49
CA SER A 198 12.66 -23.21 -14.13
C SER A 198 12.54 -21.79 -13.54
N THR A 199 12.51 -20.74 -14.38
CA THR A 199 12.42 -19.34 -13.93
C THR A 199 11.04 -18.72 -14.09
N ARG A 200 10.08 -19.45 -14.68
CA ARG A 200 8.71 -18.99 -14.92
C ARG A 200 7.98 -18.57 -13.64
N GLY A 201 8.30 -19.21 -12.51
CA GLY A 201 7.75 -18.85 -11.20
C GLY A 201 8.07 -17.40 -10.78
N TYR A 202 9.25 -16.87 -11.14
CA TYR A 202 9.62 -15.50 -10.81
C TYR A 202 8.82 -14.47 -11.60
N PHE A 203 8.43 -14.77 -12.84
CA PHE A 203 7.52 -13.92 -13.61
C PHE A 203 6.16 -13.81 -12.92
N PHE A 204 5.58 -14.94 -12.49
CA PHE A 204 4.28 -14.93 -11.81
C PHE A 204 4.36 -14.23 -10.44
N ALA A 205 5.46 -14.39 -9.71
CA ALA A 205 5.68 -13.66 -8.46
C ALA A 205 5.80 -12.13 -8.69
N TRP A 206 6.52 -11.70 -9.73
CA TRP A 206 6.61 -10.30 -10.13
C TRP A 206 5.25 -9.74 -10.55
N LEU A 207 4.49 -10.48 -11.38
CA LEU A 207 3.15 -10.07 -11.79
C LEU A 207 2.21 -9.94 -10.59
N GLY A 208 2.26 -10.89 -9.65
CA GLY A 208 1.52 -10.82 -8.39
C GLY A 208 1.88 -9.59 -7.56
N ALA A 209 3.17 -9.25 -7.46
CA ALA A 209 3.61 -8.03 -6.80
C ALA A 209 3.11 -6.76 -7.49
N CYS A 210 3.11 -6.72 -8.83
CA CYS A 210 2.54 -5.61 -9.58
C CYS A 210 1.04 -5.44 -9.29
N ILE A 211 0.27 -6.53 -9.28
CA ILE A 211 -1.16 -6.51 -8.96
C ILE A 211 -1.38 -6.05 -7.51
N ASN A 212 -0.57 -6.53 -6.56
CA ASN A 212 -0.62 -6.11 -5.16
C ASN A 212 -0.56 -4.59 -5.03
N TYR A 213 0.51 -3.97 -5.56
CA TYR A 213 0.72 -2.53 -5.42
C TYR A 213 -0.29 -1.71 -6.22
N LEU A 214 -0.77 -2.22 -7.35
CA LEU A 214 -1.88 -1.61 -8.07
C LEU A 214 -3.16 -1.61 -7.22
N MET A 215 -3.53 -2.75 -6.64
CA MET A 215 -4.71 -2.85 -5.77
C MET A 215 -4.58 -2.01 -4.50
N LEU A 216 -3.36 -1.88 -3.96
CA LEU A 216 -3.08 -0.99 -2.83
C LEU A 216 -3.45 0.46 -3.14
N ILE A 217 -3.09 0.96 -4.33
CA ILE A 217 -3.47 2.32 -4.77
C ILE A 217 -4.98 2.41 -4.98
N VAL A 218 -5.59 1.44 -5.69
CA VAL A 218 -7.03 1.45 -5.98
C VAL A 218 -7.85 1.45 -4.70
N PHE A 219 -7.53 0.59 -3.73
CA PHE A 219 -8.24 0.54 -2.46
C PHE A 219 -8.06 1.79 -1.62
N ALA A 220 -6.86 2.39 -1.62
CA ALA A 220 -6.64 3.66 -0.95
C ALA A 220 -7.49 4.78 -1.59
N LEU A 221 -7.58 4.84 -2.92
CA LEU A 221 -8.43 5.80 -3.63
C LEU A 221 -9.92 5.60 -3.34
N VAL A 222 -10.42 4.36 -3.41
CA VAL A 222 -11.82 4.04 -3.11
C VAL A 222 -12.16 4.43 -1.67
N LEU A 223 -11.28 4.14 -0.71
CA LEU A 223 -11.48 4.55 0.68
C LEU A 223 -11.48 6.08 0.83
N THR A 224 -10.59 6.77 0.13
CA THR A 224 -10.54 8.26 0.12
C THR A 224 -11.85 8.85 -0.39
N LEU A 225 -12.42 8.28 -1.46
CA LEU A 225 -13.74 8.69 -1.96
C LEU A 225 -14.84 8.43 -0.97
N PHE A 226 -14.86 7.22 -0.39
CA PHE A 226 -15.83 6.88 0.64
C PHE A 226 -15.77 7.87 1.82
N LEU A 227 -14.57 8.21 2.30
CA LEU A 227 -14.39 9.18 3.38
C LEU A 227 -14.79 10.59 2.97
N THR A 228 -14.53 10.99 1.73
CA THR A 228 -14.95 12.30 1.22
C THR A 228 -16.48 12.41 1.18
N GLN A 229 -17.15 11.43 0.56
CA GLN A 229 -18.61 11.41 0.44
C GLN A 229 -19.31 11.25 1.79
N THR A 230 -18.76 10.40 2.67
CA THR A 230 -19.31 10.22 4.02
C THR A 230 -19.01 11.44 4.90
N GLY A 231 -17.91 12.16 4.64
CA GLY A 231 -17.57 13.40 5.32
C GLY A 231 -18.67 14.45 5.18
N ASP A 232 -19.21 14.63 3.98
CA ASP A 232 -20.34 15.55 3.73
C ASP A 232 -21.58 15.17 4.56
N ALA A 233 -21.87 13.86 4.65
CA ALA A 233 -22.96 13.37 5.48
C ALA A 233 -22.70 13.58 6.99
N VAL A 234 -21.46 13.42 7.44
CA VAL A 234 -21.07 13.68 8.84
C VAL A 234 -21.18 15.16 9.16
N ILE A 235 -20.74 16.05 8.26
CA ILE A 235 -20.93 17.50 8.41
C ILE A 235 -22.41 17.85 8.55
N ALA A 236 -23.29 17.22 7.78
CA ALA A 236 -24.73 17.43 7.89
C ALA A 236 -25.33 16.98 9.24
N THR A 237 -24.65 16.10 9.99
CA THR A 237 -25.07 15.72 11.36
C THR A 237 -24.62 16.70 12.44
N ILE A 238 -23.78 17.68 12.09
CA ILE A 238 -23.34 18.76 12.98
C ILE A 238 -24.35 19.89 12.84
N SER A 239 -25.29 19.97 13.79
CA SER A 239 -26.31 21.01 13.81
C SER A 239 -25.74 22.33 14.32
N GLU A 240 -26.28 23.47 13.88
CA GLU A 240 -25.94 24.80 14.43
C GLU A 240 -26.24 24.91 15.94
N ASN A 241 -27.13 24.06 16.45
CA ASN A 241 -27.48 24.00 17.88
C ASN A 241 -26.66 22.99 18.68
N ASP A 242 -25.71 22.27 18.07
CA ASP A 242 -24.87 21.31 18.78
C ASP A 242 -23.81 22.03 19.62
N GLU A 243 -23.59 21.54 20.85
CA GLU A 243 -22.42 21.97 21.62
C GLU A 243 -21.14 21.65 20.84
N ILE A 244 -20.21 22.63 20.78
CA ILE A 244 -18.97 22.51 20.01
C ILE A 244 -18.12 21.28 20.39
N GLY A 245 -18.20 20.84 21.65
CA GLY A 245 -17.54 19.61 22.10
C GLY A 245 -18.10 18.36 21.42
N MET A 246 -19.42 18.28 21.27
CA MET A 246 -20.08 17.17 20.58
C MET A 246 -19.76 17.17 19.08
N ALA A 247 -19.78 18.35 18.45
CA ALA A 247 -19.36 18.51 17.05
C ALA A 247 -17.91 18.05 16.82
N ALA A 248 -17.00 18.44 17.72
CA ALA A 248 -15.60 18.04 17.67
C ALA A 248 -15.43 16.51 17.82
N ILE A 249 -16.14 15.88 18.76
CA ILE A 249 -16.07 14.44 18.99
C ILE A 249 -16.54 13.67 17.75
N LYS A 250 -17.66 14.06 17.13
CA LYS A 250 -18.17 13.45 15.89
C LYS A 250 -17.13 13.52 14.76
N ALA A 251 -16.55 14.70 14.54
CA ALA A 251 -15.54 14.92 13.50
C ALA A 251 -14.24 14.13 13.78
N LEU A 252 -13.72 14.21 15.01
CA LEU A 252 -12.50 13.51 15.41
C LEU A 252 -12.66 11.99 15.32
N ALA A 253 -13.80 11.45 15.77
CA ALA A 253 -14.10 10.03 15.67
C ALA A 253 -14.14 9.58 14.20
N PHE A 254 -14.76 10.35 13.32
CA PHE A 254 -14.82 10.05 11.89
C PHE A 254 -13.44 10.01 11.24
N TYR A 255 -12.62 11.06 11.41
CA TYR A 255 -11.28 11.10 10.82
C TYR A 255 -10.32 10.08 11.45
N ALA A 256 -10.47 9.78 12.75
CA ALA A 256 -9.72 8.71 13.40
C ALA A 256 -10.08 7.32 12.82
N LEU A 257 -11.38 7.05 12.59
CA LEU A 257 -11.82 5.83 11.94
C LEU A 257 -11.25 5.71 10.52
N GLY A 258 -11.30 6.79 9.74
CA GLY A 258 -10.69 6.84 8.41
C GLY A 258 -9.18 6.54 8.44
N PHE A 259 -8.46 7.12 9.40
CA PHE A 259 -7.04 6.86 9.61
C PHE A 259 -6.76 5.37 9.87
N PHE A 260 -7.52 4.73 10.77
CA PHE A 260 -7.37 3.29 11.04
C PHE A 260 -7.76 2.41 9.86
N PHE A 261 -8.75 2.81 9.05
CA PHE A 261 -9.12 2.08 7.83
C PHE A 261 -7.99 2.13 6.79
N PHE A 262 -7.31 3.28 6.63
CA PHE A 262 -6.15 3.38 5.76
C PHE A 262 -5.04 2.40 6.16
N LEU A 263 -4.79 2.22 7.46
CA LEU A 263 -3.79 1.26 7.94
C LEU A 263 -4.10 -0.20 7.57
N GLN A 264 -5.35 -0.55 7.25
CA GLN A 264 -5.75 -1.90 6.84
C GLN A 264 -5.65 -2.14 5.34
N ILE A 265 -5.59 -1.09 4.52
CA ILE A 265 -5.51 -1.19 3.06
C ILE A 265 -4.34 -2.08 2.58
N PRO A 266 -3.11 -1.98 3.12
CA PRO A 266 -2.00 -2.83 2.70
C PRO A 266 -2.28 -4.33 2.91
N MET A 267 -2.99 -4.70 3.97
CA MET A 267 -3.35 -6.10 4.24
C MET A 267 -4.35 -6.62 3.20
N LEU A 268 -5.33 -5.81 2.82
CA LEU A 268 -6.32 -6.16 1.79
C LEU A 268 -5.65 -6.36 0.43
N ALA A 269 -4.78 -5.43 0.04
CA ALA A 269 -4.03 -5.51 -1.21
C ALA A 269 -3.11 -6.75 -1.28
N ALA A 270 -2.47 -7.10 -0.16
CA ALA A 270 -1.58 -8.25 -0.07
C ALA A 270 -2.29 -9.58 -0.35
N SER A 271 -3.56 -9.72 0.06
CA SER A 271 -4.33 -10.94 -0.16
C SER A 271 -4.61 -11.26 -1.64
N LEU A 272 -4.65 -10.24 -2.50
CA LEU A 272 -4.96 -10.39 -3.93
C LEU A 272 -3.71 -10.62 -4.79
N GLY A 273 -2.56 -10.08 -4.39
CA GLY A 273 -1.31 -10.14 -5.16
C GLY A 273 -0.55 -11.47 -5.10
N GLY A 274 -1.18 -12.56 -4.65
CA GLY A 274 -0.52 -13.87 -4.52
C GLY A 274 0.55 -13.96 -3.43
N GLY A 275 0.68 -12.93 -2.60
CA GLY A 275 1.60 -12.88 -1.47
C GLY A 275 0.87 -13.21 -0.17
N GLY A 276 0.98 -14.47 0.27
CA GLY A 276 0.68 -14.82 1.66
C GLY A 276 1.47 -13.96 2.67
N PRO A 277 1.18 -14.10 3.99
CA PRO A 277 1.36 -13.13 5.09
C PRO A 277 2.73 -12.44 5.31
N ALA A 278 3.74 -12.69 4.50
CA ALA A 278 5.09 -12.12 4.61
C ALA A 278 5.16 -10.61 4.33
N LEU A 279 4.36 -10.07 3.40
CA LEU A 279 4.33 -8.63 3.09
C LEU A 279 3.49 -7.84 4.12
N ALA A 280 2.34 -8.40 4.53
CA ALA A 280 1.51 -7.81 5.59
C ALA A 280 2.25 -7.72 6.93
N ASN A 281 3.05 -8.75 7.29
CA ASN A 281 3.87 -8.73 8.50
C ASN A 281 5.04 -7.73 8.46
N GLN A 282 5.58 -7.41 7.28
CA GLN A 282 6.68 -6.43 7.15
C GLN A 282 6.17 -4.99 7.24
N PHE A 283 4.97 -4.71 6.70
CA PHE A 283 4.36 -3.39 6.84
C PHE A 283 3.85 -3.17 8.28
N ALA A 284 3.23 -4.19 8.88
CA ALA A 284 2.82 -4.15 10.28
C ALA A 284 4.02 -4.00 11.23
N SER A 285 5.16 -4.63 10.95
CA SER A 285 6.38 -4.46 11.76
C SER A 285 7.06 -3.11 11.55
N ALA A 286 7.05 -2.55 10.34
CA ALA A 286 7.57 -1.21 10.06
C ALA A 286 6.72 -0.11 10.73
N ILE A 287 5.38 -0.27 10.73
CA ILE A 287 4.47 0.62 11.46
C ILE A 287 4.61 0.44 12.97
N ALA A 288 4.77 -0.78 13.47
CA ALA A 288 5.03 -1.02 14.90
C ALA A 288 6.37 -0.43 15.35
N ALA A 289 7.39 -0.44 14.48
CA ALA A 289 8.67 0.19 14.73
C ALA A 289 8.58 1.73 14.68
N ALA A 290 7.80 2.29 13.75
CA ALA A 290 7.58 3.73 13.65
C ALA A 290 6.64 4.28 14.74
N GLY A 291 5.64 3.51 15.16
CA GLY A 291 4.70 3.81 16.25
C GLY A 291 5.25 3.48 17.65
N GLY A 292 6.49 3.01 17.73
CA GLY A 292 7.18 2.66 18.98
C GLY A 292 7.39 3.82 19.96
N PHE A 293 7.09 5.06 19.57
CA PHE A 293 7.15 6.21 20.47
C PHE A 293 5.92 6.34 21.39
N VAL A 294 4.81 5.65 21.10
CA VAL A 294 3.58 5.71 21.93
C VAL A 294 3.27 4.38 22.64
N ALA A 295 3.79 3.24 22.16
CA ALA A 295 3.51 1.92 22.71
C ALA A 295 4.69 1.25 23.46
N GLY A 296 5.73 2.00 23.79
CA GLY A 296 7.02 1.48 24.31
C GLY A 296 7.03 0.84 25.71
N ARG A 297 5.88 0.62 26.37
CA ARG A 297 5.84 0.02 27.72
C ARG A 297 4.85 -1.13 27.94
N GLY A 298 4.05 -1.52 26.94
CA GLY A 298 3.02 -2.56 27.11
C GLY A 298 3.30 -3.89 26.41
N ALA A 299 3.96 -3.88 25.25
CA ALA A 299 4.04 -5.06 24.38
C ALA A 299 5.22 -6.00 24.67
N THR A 300 6.29 -5.51 25.31
CA THR A 300 7.44 -6.34 25.69
C THR A 300 7.20 -7.16 26.96
N ALA A 301 6.24 -6.77 27.81
CA ALA A 301 5.88 -7.50 29.02
C ALA A 301 5.09 -8.79 28.74
N THR A 302 4.25 -8.81 27.71
CA THR A 302 3.41 -9.97 27.35
C THR A 302 4.19 -11.10 26.70
N GLN A 303 5.19 -10.78 25.86
CA GLN A 303 6.06 -11.79 25.24
C GLN A 303 7.12 -12.38 26.20
N ALA A 304 7.55 -11.61 27.22
CA ALA A 304 8.42 -12.14 28.26
C ALA A 304 7.67 -13.07 29.23
N THR A 305 6.40 -12.76 29.52
CA THR A 305 5.56 -13.55 30.43
C THR A 305 5.16 -14.90 29.81
N SER A 306 4.82 -14.94 28.52
CA SER A 306 4.45 -16.20 27.85
C SER A 306 5.62 -17.19 27.78
N ARG A 307 6.84 -16.72 27.48
CA ARG A 307 8.05 -17.55 27.44
C ARG A 307 8.52 -18.02 28.81
N ALA A 308 8.21 -17.28 29.88
CA ALA A 308 8.52 -17.69 31.25
C ALA A 308 7.57 -18.80 31.75
N ILE A 309 6.27 -18.70 31.41
CA ILE A 309 5.26 -19.71 31.75
C ILE A 309 5.54 -21.03 31.04
N GLU A 310 5.90 -20.98 29.75
CA GLU A 310 6.20 -22.16 28.93
C GLU A 310 7.43 -22.94 29.45
N ARG A 311 8.47 -22.21 29.89
CA ARG A 311 9.67 -22.80 30.51
C ARG A 311 9.39 -23.36 31.92
N GLY A 312 8.45 -22.77 32.67
CA GLY A 312 8.01 -23.28 33.97
C GLY A 312 7.26 -24.61 33.84
N PHE A 313 6.36 -24.70 32.85
CA PHE A 313 5.56 -25.90 32.62
C PHE A 313 6.40 -27.09 32.12
N ALA A 314 7.34 -26.85 31.21
CA ALA A 314 8.25 -27.88 30.70
C ALA A 314 9.16 -28.47 31.81
N ARG A 315 9.62 -27.64 32.76
CA ARG A 315 10.42 -28.11 33.91
C ARG A 315 9.60 -28.88 34.94
N GLY A 316 8.31 -28.56 35.11
CA GLY A 316 7.40 -29.30 35.99
C GLY A 316 7.14 -30.72 35.49
N ILE A 317 6.93 -30.89 34.18
CA ILE A 317 6.67 -32.19 33.56
C ILE A 317 7.93 -33.08 33.56
N ALA A 318 9.12 -32.49 33.34
CA ALA A 318 10.37 -33.22 33.37
C ALA A 318 10.68 -33.82 34.77
N ARG A 319 10.32 -33.12 35.86
CA ARG A 319 10.50 -33.62 37.23
C ARG A 319 9.56 -34.77 37.59
N MET A 320 8.34 -34.82 37.02
CA MET A 320 7.41 -35.92 37.27
C MET A 320 7.83 -37.22 36.57
N ARG A 321 8.52 -37.12 35.42
CA ARG A 321 8.96 -38.31 34.65
C ARG A 321 10.16 -39.03 35.27
N THR A 322 10.96 -38.36 36.11
CA THR A 322 12.11 -38.97 36.79
C THR A 322 11.78 -39.58 38.16
N SER A 323 10.55 -39.42 38.67
CA SER A 323 10.14 -39.93 39.99
C SER A 323 9.43 -41.30 39.94
N GLY A 324 9.40 -41.96 38.78
CA GLY A 324 8.61 -43.17 38.53
C GLY A 324 9.37 -44.48 38.33
N SER A 325 10.68 -44.55 38.60
CA SER A 325 11.43 -45.79 38.39
C SER A 325 12.55 -46.02 39.42
N VAL A 326 12.23 -46.62 40.57
CA VAL A 326 13.20 -47.36 41.40
C VAL A 326 12.55 -48.60 42.03
N SER A 327 13.01 -49.77 41.54
CA SER A 327 13.21 -51.08 42.19
C SER A 327 12.05 -51.98 42.64
N ARG A 328 11.85 -53.06 41.85
CA ARG A 328 11.35 -54.38 42.29
C ARG A 328 12.55 -55.27 42.66
N GLY A 329 12.40 -56.08 43.70
CA GLY A 329 13.27 -57.20 44.12
C GLY A 329 14.13 -56.83 45.34
N THR A 330 14.27 -57.61 46.41
CA THR A 330 14.05 -59.05 46.67
C THR A 330 14.05 -59.28 48.19
N GLN A 331 13.11 -60.09 48.71
CA GLN A 331 13.33 -61.22 49.62
C GLN A 331 12.22 -62.24 49.37
#